data_AF-A0A3M6TJF7-F1
#
_entry.id   AF-A0A3M6TJF7-F1
#
_cell.length_a   1.000
_cell.length_b   1.000
_cell.length_c   1.000
_cell.angle_alpha   90.00
_cell.angle_beta   90.00
_cell.angle_gamma   90.00
#
_symmetry.space_group_name_H-M   'P 1'
#
loop_
_entity.id
_entity.type
_entity.pdbx_description
1 polymer ?
#
loop_
_entity_poly.entity_id
_entity_poly.type
_entity_poly.pdbx_seq_one_letter_code
_entity_poly.pdbx_strand_id
1 'polypeptide(L)'
;MKMKSFILMGLLSLLITTHAAVGDEEVAEEPMLEPKLSQESERESNANDAPSEEVNSEPPTDSAENSSEDDKKYALGSLCNYCTYCKFCELCDKDCPCEKSKKKPNCHLCKYCKYCSLCSVCDTVCTPGGVIDVVSSAIYSSLPSFDKETKEKVDDDIKSARKWIKEYL
;
A
#
# COMPACT_ATOMS: atom_id res chain seq x y z
N MET A 1 -34.71 40.18 -28.06
CA MET A 1 -33.74 39.13 -27.65
C MET A 1 -33.24 39.46 -26.23
N LYS A 2 -33.83 38.85 -25.18
CA LYS A 2 -33.45 39.09 -23.77
C LYS A 2 -34.01 37.97 -22.88
N MET A 3 -33.56 36.73 -23.12
CA MET A 3 -34.08 35.55 -22.40
C MET A 3 -32.98 34.60 -21.91
N LYS A 4 -31.70 35.02 -21.94
CA LYS A 4 -30.57 34.20 -21.48
C LYS A 4 -30.06 34.57 -20.08
N SER A 5 -30.53 35.68 -19.50
CA SER A 5 -29.99 36.19 -18.22
C SER A 5 -30.73 35.68 -16.97
N PHE A 6 -31.92 35.08 -17.13
CA PHE A 6 -32.74 34.65 -15.99
C PHE A 6 -32.46 33.22 -15.50
N ILE A 7 -31.79 32.40 -16.32
CA ILE A 7 -31.49 30.99 -15.97
C ILE A 7 -30.28 30.90 -15.03
N LEU A 8 -29.34 31.84 -15.09
CA LEU A 8 -28.10 31.80 -14.29
C LEU A 8 -28.30 32.22 -12.82
N MET A 9 -29.33 33.02 -12.52
CA MET A 9 -29.62 33.48 -11.16
C MET A 9 -30.45 32.49 -10.33
N GLY A 10 -31.10 31.51 -10.96
CA GLY A 10 -31.88 30.48 -10.25
C GLY A 10 -31.03 29.38 -9.61
N LEU A 11 -29.85 29.09 -10.15
CA LEU A 11 -28.97 28.03 -9.65
C LEU A 11 -28.16 28.45 -8.41
N LEU A 12 -27.94 29.76 -8.20
CA LEU A 12 -27.16 30.25 -7.07
C LEU A 12 -27.97 30.36 -5.77
N SER A 13 -29.30 30.39 -5.85
CA SER A 13 -30.19 30.45 -4.68
C SER A 13 -30.50 29.08 -4.06
N LEU A 14 -30.06 27.97 -4.65
CA LEU A 14 -30.31 26.62 -4.11
C LEU A 14 -29.20 26.12 -3.16
N LEU A 15 -28.11 26.88 -2.99
CA LEU A 15 -26.94 26.46 -2.20
C LEU A 15 -26.90 27.00 -0.76
N ILE A 16 -27.93 27.70 -0.28
CA ILE A 16 -27.87 28.44 1.00
C ILE A 16 -28.75 27.83 2.12
N THR A 17 -29.55 26.78 1.88
CA THR A 17 -30.53 26.29 2.87
C THR A 17 -30.16 25.02 3.64
N THR A 18 -28.89 24.64 3.78
CA THR A 18 -28.50 23.48 4.62
C THR A 18 -27.52 23.80 5.75
N HIS A 19 -27.75 24.91 6.47
CA HIS A 19 -27.14 25.12 7.79
C HIS A 19 -28.20 25.62 8.78
N ALA A 20 -29.08 24.72 9.24
CA ALA A 20 -29.93 24.96 10.41
C ALA A 20 -30.50 23.63 10.94
N ALA A 21 -29.67 22.86 11.64
CA ALA A 21 -30.10 21.88 12.65
C ALA A 21 -28.87 21.44 13.47
N VAL A 22 -28.34 22.35 14.30
CA VAL A 22 -27.57 21.92 15.50
C VAL A 22 -28.63 21.49 16.50
N GLY A 23 -28.97 20.20 16.45
CA GLY A 23 -29.53 19.49 17.59
C GLY A 23 -28.37 18.94 18.38
N ASP A 24 -28.31 19.31 19.66
CA ASP A 24 -27.44 18.73 20.69
C ASP A 24 -27.67 17.21 20.73
N GLU A 25 -26.70 16.44 20.24
CA GLU A 25 -26.57 15.02 20.54
C GLU A 25 -25.13 14.82 21.03
N GLU A 26 -24.98 14.69 22.36
CA GLU A 26 -23.73 14.29 22.99
C GLU A 26 -23.31 12.92 22.45
N VAL A 27 -22.41 12.91 21.48
CA VAL A 27 -21.62 11.73 21.18
C VAL A 27 -20.48 11.74 22.18
N ALA A 28 -20.64 10.94 23.23
CA ALA A 28 -19.57 10.58 24.15
C ALA A 28 -18.40 10.02 23.34
N GLU A 29 -17.30 10.77 23.30
CA GLU A 29 -16.03 10.28 22.78
C GLU A 29 -15.51 9.20 23.73
N GLU A 30 -15.66 7.93 23.37
CA GLU A 30 -14.93 6.86 24.05
C GLU A 30 -13.44 6.98 23.68
N PRO A 31 -12.53 7.13 24.66
CA PRO A 31 -11.12 7.29 24.38
C PRO A 31 -10.54 6.01 23.78
N MET A 32 -9.84 6.17 22.65
CA MET A 32 -9.04 5.13 22.01
C MET A 32 -8.07 4.50 23.03
N LEU A 33 -8.31 3.25 23.40
CA LEU A 33 -7.39 2.51 24.26
C LEU A 33 -6.07 2.26 23.53
N GLU A 34 -4.98 2.81 24.07
CA GLU A 34 -3.62 2.51 23.66
C GLU A 34 -3.31 1.01 23.88
N PRO A 35 -2.66 0.32 22.93
CA PRO A 35 -2.16 -1.03 23.15
C PRO A 35 -1.11 -1.02 24.27
N LYS A 36 -1.42 -1.67 25.39
CA LYS A 36 -0.47 -1.83 26.51
C LYS A 36 0.69 -2.74 26.07
N LEU A 37 1.82 -2.12 25.75
CA LEU A 37 3.09 -2.80 25.62
C LEU A 37 3.59 -3.14 27.03
N SER A 38 3.51 -4.41 27.40
CA SER A 38 4.07 -4.93 28.64
C SER A 38 5.59 -4.79 28.63
N GLN A 39 6.09 -3.91 29.49
CA GLN A 39 7.50 -3.81 29.88
C GLN A 39 7.87 -5.00 30.77
N GLU A 40 8.88 -5.76 30.37
CA GLU A 40 9.84 -6.35 31.31
C GLU A 40 11.24 -5.98 30.84
N SER A 41 11.93 -5.18 31.64
CA SER A 41 13.35 -4.90 31.51
C SER A 41 13.98 -5.13 32.88
N GLU A 42 15.00 -5.98 32.94
CA GLU A 42 16.06 -5.86 33.94
C GLU A 42 17.42 -6.10 33.28
N ARG A 43 18.28 -5.08 33.42
CA ARG A 43 19.77 -5.07 33.56
C ARG A 43 20.62 -5.70 32.44
N GLU A 44 21.79 -5.18 32.05
CA GLU A 44 22.71 -4.22 32.67
C GLU A 44 23.72 -3.67 31.62
N SER A 45 24.27 -2.50 31.97
CA SER A 45 25.43 -1.75 31.47
C SER A 45 26.40 -2.39 30.45
N ASN A 46 26.78 -1.61 29.43
CA ASN A 46 28.09 -0.94 29.45
C ASN A 46 28.20 0.15 28.36
N ALA A 47 28.65 1.31 28.80
CA ALA A 47 29.07 2.43 27.97
C ALA A 47 30.35 2.08 27.21
N ASN A 48 30.43 2.48 25.94
CA ASN A 48 31.68 2.91 25.34
C ASN A 48 31.39 4.00 24.30
N ASP A 49 32.13 5.08 24.48
CA ASP A 49 32.17 6.35 23.78
C ASP A 49 32.97 6.22 22.47
N ALA A 50 32.48 6.75 21.34
CA ALA A 50 33.30 7.21 20.21
C ALA A 50 32.47 7.96 19.15
N PRO A 51 33.06 8.94 18.42
CA PRO A 51 32.35 10.10 17.91
C PRO A 51 32.04 10.11 16.40
N SER A 52 31.15 11.05 16.05
CA SER A 52 31.08 11.87 14.81
C SER A 52 30.68 11.20 13.49
N GLU A 53 29.41 11.45 13.10
CA GLU A 53 29.00 12.18 11.89
C GLU A 53 29.95 12.12 10.67
N GLU A 54 29.60 11.30 9.67
CA GLU A 54 29.75 11.67 8.25
C GLU A 54 28.53 11.17 7.47
N VAL A 55 27.64 12.11 7.19
CA VAL A 55 26.42 11.91 6.41
C VAL A 55 26.79 11.93 4.93
N ASN A 56 27.17 10.78 4.37
CA ASN A 56 27.27 10.67 2.91
C ASN A 56 25.88 10.33 2.35
N SER A 57 25.14 11.38 2.00
CA SER A 57 23.92 11.28 1.20
C SER A 57 24.30 10.92 -0.23
N GLU A 58 24.52 9.63 -0.49
CA GLU A 58 24.53 9.14 -1.86
C GLU A 58 23.08 9.15 -2.38
N PRO A 59 22.78 9.86 -3.50
CA PRO A 59 21.47 9.83 -4.10
C PRO A 59 21.17 8.39 -4.59
N PRO A 60 19.93 7.90 -4.47
CA PRO A 60 19.58 6.59 -4.99
C PRO A 60 19.87 6.59 -6.50
N THR A 61 20.83 5.75 -6.90
CA THR A 61 21.15 5.52 -8.29
C THR A 61 19.95 4.84 -8.94
N ASP A 62 19.21 5.63 -9.73
CA ASP A 62 18.24 5.13 -10.70
C ASP A 62 18.93 4.09 -11.59
N SER A 63 18.77 2.83 -11.23
CA SER A 63 18.87 1.73 -12.17
C SER A 63 17.60 1.76 -13.01
N ALA A 64 17.52 2.76 -13.90
CA ALA A 64 16.59 2.78 -15.01
C ALA A 64 17.02 1.68 -15.99
N GLU A 65 16.75 0.43 -15.62
CA GLU A 65 16.74 -0.67 -16.57
C GLU A 65 15.67 -0.37 -17.62
N ASN A 66 16.16 -0.20 -18.85
CA ASN A 66 15.43 -0.01 -20.08
C ASN A 66 14.35 -1.11 -20.22
N SER A 67 13.12 -0.82 -19.77
CA SER A 67 11.99 -1.72 -19.92
C SER A 67 11.23 -1.32 -21.19
N SER A 68 11.29 -2.21 -22.17
CA SER A 68 10.35 -2.25 -23.30
C SER A 68 8.91 -2.11 -22.80
N GLU A 69 8.06 -1.50 -23.61
CA GLU A 69 6.68 -1.08 -23.27
C GLU A 69 5.77 -2.20 -22.72
N ASP A 70 6.17 -3.47 -22.84
CA ASP A 70 5.47 -4.67 -22.34
C ASP A 70 5.68 -5.00 -20.84
N ASP A 71 6.60 -4.34 -20.12
CA ASP A 71 6.94 -4.70 -18.72
C ASP A 71 6.97 -3.48 -17.78
N LYS A 72 5.98 -2.57 -17.85
CA LYS A 72 5.85 -1.50 -16.86
C LYS A 72 5.48 -2.08 -15.48
N LYS A 73 6.47 -2.23 -14.60
CA LYS A 73 6.32 -2.80 -13.26
C LYS A 73 6.10 -1.71 -12.23
N TYR A 74 5.27 -2.00 -11.22
CA TYR A 74 5.15 -1.18 -10.02
C TYR A 74 6.49 -1.12 -9.26
N ALA A 75 6.77 0.04 -8.67
CA ALA A 75 7.95 0.24 -7.82
C ALA A 75 7.99 -0.76 -6.66
N LEU A 76 9.17 -1.23 -6.25
CA LEU A 76 9.29 -2.19 -5.14
C LEU A 76 8.75 -1.59 -3.84
N GLY A 77 8.15 -2.42 -2.99
CA GLY A 77 7.48 -1.94 -1.78
C GLY A 77 6.17 -1.14 -1.98
N SER A 78 5.84 -0.73 -3.21
CA SER A 78 4.58 -0.05 -3.51
C SER A 78 3.37 -0.91 -3.15
N LEU A 79 2.31 -0.26 -2.64
CA LEU A 79 1.02 -0.91 -2.41
C LEU A 79 0.38 -1.40 -3.72
N CYS A 80 0.71 -0.78 -4.85
CA CYS A 80 0.20 -1.19 -6.15
C CYS A 80 0.76 -2.55 -6.61
N ASN A 81 1.86 -3.05 -6.01
CA ASN A 81 2.32 -4.41 -6.27
C ASN A 81 1.25 -5.47 -6.02
N TYR A 82 0.39 -5.25 -5.01
CA TYR A 82 -0.69 -6.16 -4.67
C TYR A 82 -1.68 -6.35 -5.83
N CYS A 83 -1.83 -5.36 -6.71
CA CYS A 83 -2.66 -5.48 -7.90
C CYS A 83 -2.19 -6.55 -8.87
N THR A 84 -0.89 -6.88 -8.88
CA THR A 84 -0.37 -7.97 -9.72
C THR A 84 -0.96 -9.33 -9.32
N TYR A 85 -1.30 -9.50 -8.04
CA TYR A 85 -1.85 -10.73 -7.50
C TYR A 85 -3.34 -10.93 -7.80
N CYS A 86 -4.02 -9.92 -8.35
CA CYS A 86 -5.45 -10.02 -8.65
C CYS A 86 -5.76 -11.16 -9.63
N LYS A 87 -4.84 -11.48 -10.54
CA LYS A 87 -4.93 -12.65 -11.43
C LYS A 87 -5.01 -13.99 -10.70
N PHE A 88 -4.47 -14.05 -9.48
CA PHE A 88 -4.46 -15.25 -8.65
C PHE A 88 -5.72 -15.38 -7.78
N CYS A 89 -6.51 -14.32 -7.60
CA CYS A 89 -7.60 -14.31 -6.63
C CYS A 89 -8.68 -15.37 -6.90
N GLU A 90 -8.93 -15.74 -8.16
CA GLU A 90 -9.88 -16.80 -8.52
C GLU A 90 -9.43 -18.22 -8.06
N LEU A 91 -8.15 -18.38 -7.75
CA LEU A 91 -7.59 -19.63 -7.23
C LEU A 91 -7.64 -19.68 -5.70
N CYS A 92 -7.82 -18.56 -5.01
CA CYS A 92 -7.83 -18.51 -3.55
C CYS A 92 -8.94 -19.40 -2.95
N ASP A 93 -10.14 -19.39 -3.52
CA ASP A 93 -11.27 -20.17 -3.02
C ASP A 93 -11.13 -21.68 -3.28
N LYS A 94 -10.31 -22.08 -4.26
CA LYS A 94 -10.17 -23.48 -4.72
C LYS A 94 -8.92 -24.14 -4.18
N ASP A 95 -7.87 -23.35 -4.01
CA ASP A 95 -6.53 -23.84 -3.72
C ASP A 95 -5.98 -23.42 -2.36
N CYS A 96 -6.66 -22.56 -1.60
CA CYS A 96 -6.17 -22.11 -0.30
C CYS A 96 -7.17 -22.41 0.85
N PRO A 97 -6.67 -22.72 2.07
CA PRO A 97 -5.29 -23.00 2.42
C PRO A 97 -4.84 -24.36 1.87
N CYS A 98 -3.59 -24.48 1.40
CA CYS A 98 -3.04 -25.74 0.90
C CYS A 98 -1.77 -26.19 1.61
N GLU A 99 -1.60 -27.51 1.64
CA GLU A 99 -0.32 -28.14 1.90
C GLU A 99 0.61 -27.93 0.70
N LYS A 100 1.87 -27.56 0.98
CA LYS A 100 2.90 -27.42 -0.05
C LYS A 100 3.04 -28.76 -0.80
N SER A 101 2.59 -28.81 -2.05
CA SER A 101 2.66 -30.00 -2.89
C SER A 101 3.11 -29.65 -4.29
N LYS A 102 3.78 -30.59 -4.98
CA LYS A 102 4.15 -30.41 -6.40
C LYS A 102 2.94 -30.20 -7.32
N LYS A 103 1.75 -30.64 -6.89
CA LYS A 103 0.50 -30.49 -7.65
C LYS A 103 -0.12 -29.10 -7.52
N LYS A 104 0.20 -28.36 -6.45
CA LYS A 104 -0.27 -27.00 -6.18
C LYS A 104 0.93 -26.08 -5.88
N PRO A 105 1.76 -25.73 -6.88
CA PRO A 105 3.00 -24.98 -6.69
C PRO A 105 2.77 -23.54 -6.19
N ASN A 106 1.55 -23.03 -6.32
CA ASN A 106 1.09 -21.71 -5.90
C ASN A 106 0.84 -21.55 -4.40
N CYS A 107 1.06 -22.57 -3.56
CA CYS A 107 0.77 -22.44 -2.12
C CYS A 107 1.50 -21.26 -1.45
N HIS A 108 2.68 -20.89 -1.95
CA HIS A 108 3.43 -19.72 -1.47
C HIS A 108 2.68 -18.38 -1.69
N LEU A 109 1.69 -18.36 -2.59
CA LEU A 109 0.86 -17.20 -2.91
C LEU A 109 -0.42 -17.11 -2.06
N CYS A 110 -0.84 -18.18 -1.39
CA CYS A 110 -2.05 -18.16 -0.56
C CYS A 110 -2.03 -17.08 0.54
N LYS A 111 -0.84 -16.71 1.05
CA LYS A 111 -0.69 -15.62 2.03
C LYS A 111 -1.14 -14.24 1.51
N TYR A 112 -1.30 -14.09 0.19
CA TYR A 112 -1.75 -12.86 -0.44
C TYR A 112 -3.26 -12.81 -0.71
N CYS A 113 -4.00 -13.91 -0.52
CA CYS A 113 -5.46 -13.94 -0.75
C CYS A 113 -6.22 -12.89 0.08
N LYS A 114 -5.70 -12.53 1.26
CA LYS A 114 -6.26 -11.45 2.10
C LYS A 114 -6.24 -10.06 1.43
N TYR A 115 -5.46 -9.86 0.38
CA TYR A 115 -5.36 -8.60 -0.36
C TYR A 115 -6.29 -8.55 -1.58
N CYS A 116 -7.00 -9.63 -1.91
CA CYS A 116 -7.90 -9.68 -3.06
C CYS A 116 -9.04 -8.66 -2.98
N SER A 117 -9.42 -8.22 -1.78
CA SER A 117 -10.40 -7.15 -1.59
C SER A 117 -9.95 -5.80 -2.18
N LEU A 118 -8.64 -5.60 -2.34
CA LEU A 118 -8.06 -4.38 -2.92
C LEU A 118 -8.14 -4.36 -4.46
N CYS A 119 -8.43 -5.49 -5.10
CA CYS A 119 -8.43 -5.60 -6.56
C CYS A 119 -9.49 -4.74 -7.24
N SER A 120 -10.61 -4.47 -6.55
CA SER A 120 -11.70 -3.64 -7.08
C SER A 120 -11.29 -2.19 -7.37
N VAL A 121 -10.24 -1.69 -6.72
CA VAL A 121 -9.77 -0.30 -6.88
C VAL A 121 -8.47 -0.19 -7.67
N CYS A 122 -7.83 -1.32 -7.99
CA CYS A 122 -6.52 -1.35 -8.64
C CYS A 122 -6.48 -0.59 -9.97
N ASP A 123 -7.46 -0.82 -10.85
CA ASP A 123 -7.48 -0.20 -12.18
C ASP A 123 -7.69 1.32 -12.12
N THR A 124 -8.26 1.83 -11.03
CA THR A 124 -8.55 3.26 -10.85
C THR A 124 -7.42 3.99 -10.11
N VAL A 125 -6.78 3.31 -9.15
CA VAL A 125 -5.83 3.93 -8.21
C VAL A 125 -4.38 3.71 -8.63
N CYS A 126 -4.10 2.57 -9.28
CA CYS A 126 -2.73 2.14 -9.56
C CYS A 126 -2.40 2.25 -11.04
N THR A 127 -1.26 2.87 -11.31
CA THR A 127 -0.62 2.89 -12.63
C THR A 127 0.88 2.73 -12.37
N PRO A 128 1.59 1.82 -13.06
CA PRO A 128 3.04 1.70 -12.90
C PRO A 128 3.74 3.03 -13.13
N GLY A 129 4.59 3.46 -12.19
CA GLY A 129 5.23 4.77 -12.19
C GLY A 129 4.30 5.96 -11.88
N GLY A 130 3.03 5.70 -11.56
CA GLY A 130 2.06 6.70 -11.15
C GLY A 130 2.32 7.23 -9.74
N VAL A 131 1.63 8.30 -9.36
CA VAL A 131 1.84 8.98 -8.07
C VAL A 131 1.66 8.03 -6.88
N ILE A 132 0.58 7.25 -6.87
CA ILE A 132 0.32 6.30 -5.77
C ILE A 132 1.39 5.21 -5.71
N ASP A 133 1.85 4.74 -6.87
CA ASP A 133 2.90 3.72 -6.96
C ASP A 133 4.22 4.23 -6.35
N VAL A 134 4.67 5.40 -6.78
CA VAL A 134 5.94 5.99 -6.34
C VAL A 134 5.89 6.44 -4.88
N VAL A 135 4.83 7.14 -4.48
CA VAL A 135 4.72 7.67 -3.10
C VAL A 135 4.61 6.54 -2.09
N SER A 136 3.81 5.50 -2.37
CA SER A 136 3.69 4.38 -1.44
C SER A 136 4.99 3.58 -1.33
N SER A 137 5.74 3.42 -2.43
CA SER A 137 7.08 2.83 -2.42
C SER A 137 8.06 3.65 -1.58
N ALA A 138 8.04 4.98 -1.69
CA ALA A 138 8.89 5.86 -0.88
C ALA A 138 8.56 5.74 0.62
N ILE A 139 7.29 5.77 0.98
CA ILE A 139 6.85 5.58 2.38
C ILE A 139 7.32 4.23 2.91
N TYR A 140 7.10 3.16 2.17
CA TYR A 140 7.57 1.82 2.53
C TYR A 140 9.10 1.79 2.77
N SER A 141 9.85 2.45 1.91
CA SER A 141 11.31 2.54 1.98
C SER A 141 11.79 3.35 3.19
N SER A 142 11.03 4.35 3.64
CA SER A 142 11.40 5.21 4.78
C SER A 142 10.98 4.68 6.14
N LEU A 143 10.02 3.75 6.21
CA LEU A 143 9.50 3.26 7.48
C LEU A 143 10.53 2.37 8.21
N PRO A 144 10.84 2.65 9.50
CA PRO A 144 11.82 1.89 10.27
C PRO A 144 11.33 0.50 10.67
N SER A 145 10.01 0.27 10.68
CA SER A 145 9.41 -1.05 10.93
C SER A 145 9.70 -2.07 9.83
N PHE A 146 10.22 -1.62 8.69
CA PHE A 146 10.70 -2.47 7.62
C PHE A 146 12.23 -2.33 7.55
N ASP A 147 12.91 -3.14 8.37
CA ASP A 147 14.36 -3.27 8.28
C ASP A 147 14.79 -3.84 6.92
N LYS A 148 16.10 -3.84 6.68
CA LYS A 148 16.67 -4.29 5.41
C LYS A 148 16.26 -5.73 5.05
N GLU A 149 16.30 -6.64 6.02
CA GLU A 149 15.96 -8.05 5.82
C GLU A 149 14.48 -8.21 5.46
N THR A 150 13.60 -7.50 6.15
CA THR A 150 12.15 -7.52 5.88
C THR A 150 11.85 -6.97 4.50
N LYS A 151 12.53 -5.90 4.08
CA LYS A 151 12.41 -5.32 2.74
C LYS A 151 12.82 -6.30 1.65
N GLU A 152 14.00 -6.90 1.80
CA GLU A 152 14.51 -7.90 0.87
C GLU A 152 13.54 -9.08 0.74
N LYS A 153 13.03 -9.58 1.87
CA LYS A 153 12.06 -10.68 1.88
C LYS A 153 10.76 -10.33 1.15
N VAL A 154 10.22 -9.13 1.34
CA VAL A 154 8.99 -8.68 0.67
C VAL A 154 9.24 -8.50 -0.83
N ASP A 155 10.37 -7.94 -1.22
CA ASP A 155 10.71 -7.74 -2.64
C ASP A 155 10.91 -9.06 -3.37
N ASP A 156 11.58 -10.03 -2.74
CA ASP A 156 11.76 -11.38 -3.28
C ASP A 156 10.44 -12.12 -3.43
N ASP A 157 9.56 -11.98 -2.44
CA ASP A 157 8.19 -12.45 -2.45
C ASP A 157 7.38 -11.88 -3.64
N ILE A 158 7.50 -10.56 -3.91
CA ILE A 158 6.88 -9.88 -5.05
C ILE A 158 7.44 -10.39 -6.38
N LYS A 159 8.77 -10.52 -6.49
CA LYS A 159 9.43 -11.03 -7.70
C LYS A 159 9.04 -12.48 -7.98
N SER A 160 9.03 -13.33 -6.95
CA SER A 160 8.65 -14.74 -7.05
C SER A 160 7.21 -14.89 -7.54
N ALA A 161 6.28 -14.11 -6.97
CA ALA A 161 4.89 -14.11 -7.41
C ALA A 161 4.71 -13.65 -8.85
N ARG A 162 5.36 -12.54 -9.25
CA ARG A 162 5.35 -12.05 -10.63
C ARG A 162 5.84 -13.12 -11.61
N LYS A 163 6.95 -13.78 -11.28
CA LYS A 163 7.52 -14.84 -12.10
C LYS A 163 6.53 -16.00 -12.25
N TRP A 164 5.97 -16.48 -11.14
CA TRP A 164 5.00 -17.57 -11.17
C TRP A 164 3.75 -17.20 -11.98
N ILE A 165 3.19 -16.01 -11.77
CA ILE A 165 2.03 -15.53 -12.53
C ILE A 165 2.36 -15.51 -14.02
N LYS A 166 3.50 -14.95 -14.44
CA LYS A 166 3.92 -14.89 -15.85
C LYS A 166 4.11 -16.28 -16.47
N GLU A 167 4.54 -17.27 -15.69
CA GLU A 167 4.79 -18.63 -16.17
C GLU A 167 3.53 -19.51 -16.24
N TYR A 168 2.54 -19.26 -15.38
CA TYR A 168 1.42 -20.19 -15.16
C TYR A 168 0.02 -19.60 -15.40
N LEU A 169 -0.12 -18.28 -15.56
CA LEU A 169 -1.38 -17.57 -15.80
C LEU A 169 -1.29 -16.64 -17.02
#